data_AF-A0A7Y7DV80-F1
#
_entry.id   AF-A0A7Y7DV80-F1
#
_cell.length_a   1.000
_cell.length_b   1.000
_cell.length_c   1.000
_cell.angle_alpha   90.00
_cell.angle_beta   90.00
_cell.angle_gamma   90.00
#
_symmetry.space_group_name_H-M   'P 1'
#
loop_
_entity.id
_entity.type
_entity.pdbx_description
1 polymer ?
#
loop_
_entity_poly.entity_id
_entity_poly.type
_entity_poly.pdbx_seq_one_letter_code
_entity_poly.pdbx_strand_id
1 'polypeptide(L)'
;MKIKNLPLYMNILKVVLVAAGVILCLFLFGGPNANGTEEEISAFRDGTKLGLASGFTGFIVFLGVGLILLFFVVQLISNPKKTIISILGIVAALIIYLIFWAAGTGDTNESLQLRHPVEQETIVSTTAGLWTALVAVGVAFLAVIGGFFSRIIK
;
A
#
# COMPACT_ATOMS: atom_id res chain seq x y z
N MET A 1 5.44 11.32 -31.45
CA MET A 1 5.02 10.08 -32.15
C MET A 1 3.73 9.57 -31.51
N LYS A 2 2.56 9.70 -32.16
CA LYS A 2 1.30 9.14 -31.63
C LYS A 2 1.25 7.65 -31.99
N ILE A 3 1.54 6.78 -31.03
CA ILE A 3 1.35 5.35 -31.21
C ILE A 3 -0.16 5.10 -31.24
N LYS A 4 -0.72 4.85 -32.44
CA LYS A 4 -2.17 4.77 -32.69
C LYS A 4 -2.91 3.76 -31.79
N ASN A 5 -2.19 2.74 -31.30
CA ASN A 5 -2.73 1.65 -30.49
C ASN A 5 -2.25 1.67 -29.02
N LEU A 6 -1.55 2.70 -28.56
CA LEU A 6 -1.09 2.79 -27.16
C LEU A 6 -2.24 2.66 -26.13
N PRO A 7 -3.41 3.27 -26.33
CA PRO A 7 -4.54 3.08 -25.42
C PRO A 7 -5.02 1.63 -25.35
N LEU A 8 -4.99 0.91 -26.48
CA LEU A 8 -5.36 -0.49 -26.56
C LEU A 8 -4.37 -1.37 -25.78
N TYR A 9 -3.05 -1.17 -25.99
CA TYR A 9 -2.03 -1.92 -25.26
C TYR A 9 -2.07 -1.66 -23.75
N MET A 10 -2.31 -0.40 -23.33
CA MET A 10 -2.49 -0.08 -21.91
C MET A 10 -3.71 -0.76 -21.30
N ASN A 11 -4.83 -0.84 -22.03
CA ASN A 11 -6.02 -1.54 -21.53
C ASN A 11 -5.78 -3.05 -21.45
N ILE A 12 -5.17 -3.66 -22.46
CA ILE A 12 -4.82 -5.08 -22.44
C ILE A 12 -3.90 -5.38 -21.25
N LEU A 13 -2.84 -4.58 -21.07
CA LEU A 13 -1.92 -4.75 -19.95
C LEU A 13 -2.65 -4.67 -18.61
N LYS A 14 -3.50 -3.67 -18.40
CA LYS A 14 -4.30 -3.54 -17.17
C LYS A 14 -5.17 -4.77 -16.92
N VAL A 15 -5.91 -5.22 -17.94
CA VAL A 15 -6.79 -6.39 -17.81
C VAL A 15 -6.00 -7.64 -17.50
N VAL A 16 -4.86 -7.87 -18.17
CA VAL A 16 -3.99 -9.03 -17.93
C VAL A 16 -3.42 -9.00 -16.51
N LEU A 17 -2.93 -7.86 -16.03
CA LEU A 17 -2.38 -7.75 -14.68
C LEU A 17 -3.45 -7.99 -13.61
N VAL A 18 -4.65 -7.43 -13.79
CA VAL A 18 -5.78 -7.66 -12.88
C VAL A 18 -6.22 -9.12 -12.91
N ALA A 19 -6.38 -9.72 -14.09
CA ALA A 19 -6.77 -11.11 -14.23
C ALA A 19 -5.73 -12.07 -13.61
N ALA A 20 -4.43 -11.82 -13.84
CA ALA A 20 -3.35 -12.59 -13.24
C ALA A 20 -3.39 -12.51 -11.70
N GLY A 21 -3.62 -11.32 -11.15
CA GLY A 21 -3.78 -11.14 -9.70
C GLY A 21 -4.98 -11.92 -9.15
N VAL A 22 -6.15 -11.83 -9.80
CA VAL A 22 -7.35 -12.58 -9.40
C VAL A 22 -7.10 -14.08 -9.43
N ILE A 23 -6.50 -14.62 -10.51
CA ILE A 23 -6.19 -16.05 -10.62
C ILE A 23 -5.25 -16.50 -9.50
N LEU A 24 -4.23 -15.71 -9.18
CA LEU A 24 -3.31 -16.02 -8.08
C LEU A 24 -4.02 -15.98 -6.72
N CYS A 25 -4.99 -15.09 -6.52
CA CYS A 25 -5.85 -15.12 -5.33
C CYS A 25 -6.69 -16.40 -5.26
N LEU A 26 -7.17 -16.93 -6.40
CA LEU A 26 -7.91 -18.19 -6.41
C LEU A 26 -7.06 -19.37 -5.96
N PHE A 27 -5.75 -19.36 -6.22
CA PHE A 27 -4.82 -20.39 -5.74
C PHE A 27 -4.61 -20.40 -4.23
N LEU A 28 -5.00 -19.34 -3.53
CA LEU A 28 -4.97 -19.26 -2.08
C LEU A 28 -6.23 -19.84 -1.42
N PHE A 29 -7.29 -20.13 -2.20
CA PHE A 29 -8.45 -20.83 -1.67
C PHE A 29 -8.09 -22.26 -1.27
N GLY A 30 -8.55 -22.67 -0.08
CA GLY A 30 -8.21 -23.97 0.51
C GLY A 30 -6.86 -24.00 1.23
N GLY A 31 -6.28 -22.83 1.56
CA GLY A 31 -5.17 -22.75 2.50
C GLY A 31 -5.53 -23.28 3.90
N PRO A 32 -4.53 -23.64 4.71
CA PRO A 32 -4.75 -24.19 6.05
C PRO A 32 -5.45 -23.16 6.96
N ASN A 33 -6.25 -23.66 7.90
CA ASN A 33 -6.89 -22.82 8.91
C ASN A 33 -5.80 -22.11 9.75
N ALA A 34 -6.02 -20.85 10.13
CA ALA A 34 -5.12 -20.10 11.00
C ALA A 34 -4.87 -20.81 12.34
N ASN A 35 -5.84 -21.63 12.79
CA ASN A 35 -5.74 -22.47 13.99
C ASN A 35 -5.32 -23.93 13.71
N GLY A 36 -4.89 -24.23 12.48
CA GLY A 36 -4.42 -25.55 12.08
C GLY A 36 -3.05 -25.91 12.67
N THR A 37 -2.55 -27.10 12.32
CA THR A 37 -1.23 -27.56 12.81
C THR A 37 -0.11 -26.67 12.24
N GLU A 38 0.97 -26.50 13.02
CA GLU A 38 2.10 -25.65 12.59
C GLU A 38 2.76 -26.17 11.30
N GLU A 39 2.74 -27.48 11.10
CA GLU A 39 3.35 -28.17 9.96
C GLU A 39 2.58 -27.93 8.66
N GLU A 40 1.23 -27.91 8.70
CA GLU A 40 0.40 -27.58 7.54
C GLU A 40 0.56 -26.09 7.15
N ILE A 41 0.69 -25.22 8.15
CA ILE A 41 0.85 -23.78 7.94
C ILE A 41 2.24 -23.47 7.39
N SER A 42 3.30 -24.11 7.89
CA SER A 42 4.66 -23.92 7.37
C SER A 42 4.78 -24.46 5.94
N ALA A 43 4.26 -25.66 5.66
CA ALA A 43 4.27 -26.25 4.33
C ALA A 43 3.51 -25.41 3.29
N PHE A 44 2.40 -24.78 3.68
CA PHE A 44 1.68 -23.86 2.81
C PHE A 44 2.44 -22.54 2.61
N ARG A 45 3.08 -22.02 3.66
CA ARG A 45 3.88 -20.78 3.61
C ARG A 45 5.08 -20.90 2.67
N ASP A 46 5.78 -22.02 2.75
CA ASP A 46 6.94 -22.30 1.90
C ASP A 46 6.53 -22.86 0.53
N GLY A 47 5.23 -23.16 0.36
CA GLY A 47 4.67 -23.73 -0.84
C GLY A 47 4.59 -22.75 -2.02
N THR A 48 4.62 -23.33 -3.23
CA THR A 48 4.59 -22.58 -4.50
C THR A 48 3.36 -21.68 -4.65
N LYS A 49 2.21 -22.07 -4.06
CA LYS A 49 0.96 -21.28 -4.15
C LYS A 49 1.10 -19.91 -3.47
N LEU A 50 1.57 -19.89 -2.22
CA LEU A 50 1.80 -18.64 -1.51
C LEU A 50 3.01 -17.89 -2.09
N GLY A 51 4.06 -18.61 -2.50
CA GLY A 51 5.24 -18.00 -3.13
C GLY A 51 4.92 -17.25 -4.42
N LEU A 52 4.09 -17.82 -5.30
CA LEU A 52 3.69 -17.14 -6.55
C LEU A 52 2.79 -15.93 -6.29
N ALA A 53 1.81 -16.05 -5.38
CA ALA A 53 0.90 -14.95 -5.07
C ALA A 53 1.62 -13.78 -4.36
N SER A 54 2.48 -14.08 -3.38
CA SER A 54 3.29 -13.08 -2.68
C SER A 54 4.34 -12.45 -3.60
N GLY A 55 5.02 -13.25 -4.43
CA GLY A 55 5.99 -12.77 -5.42
C GLY A 55 5.36 -11.84 -6.46
N PHE A 56 4.20 -12.20 -7.02
CA PHE A 56 3.46 -11.32 -7.93
C PHE A 56 3.02 -10.02 -7.25
N THR A 57 2.52 -10.10 -6.02
CA THR A 57 2.13 -8.91 -5.25
C THR A 57 3.34 -8.01 -5.02
N GLY A 58 4.48 -8.57 -4.59
CA GLY A 58 5.73 -7.85 -4.41
C GLY A 58 6.20 -7.19 -5.72
N PHE A 59 6.10 -7.89 -6.85
CA PHE A 59 6.43 -7.33 -8.16
C PHE A 59 5.54 -6.13 -8.54
N ILE A 60 4.22 -6.22 -8.34
CA ILE A 60 3.30 -5.11 -8.61
C ILE A 60 3.58 -3.92 -7.71
N VAL A 61 3.82 -4.15 -6.41
CA VAL A 61 4.19 -3.09 -5.47
C VAL A 61 5.49 -2.42 -5.92
N PHE A 62 6.51 -3.21 -6.28
CA PHE A 62 7.79 -2.69 -6.76
C PHE A 62 7.64 -1.84 -8.02
N LEU A 63 6.89 -2.32 -9.03
CA LEU A 63 6.59 -1.54 -10.23
C LEU A 63 5.81 -0.27 -9.91
N GLY A 64 4.84 -0.35 -8.99
CA GLY A 64 4.05 0.79 -8.54
C GLY A 64 4.92 1.87 -7.91
N VAL A 65 5.80 1.49 -6.98
CA VAL A 65 6.77 2.40 -6.36
C VAL A 65 7.69 3.01 -7.42
N GLY A 66 8.24 2.18 -8.32
CA GLY A 66 9.11 2.66 -9.41
C GLY A 66 8.42 3.67 -10.33
N LEU A 67 7.16 3.44 -10.68
CA LEU A 67 6.36 4.37 -11.49
C LEU A 67 6.06 5.66 -10.74
N ILE A 68 5.75 5.60 -9.44
CA ILE A 68 5.55 6.79 -8.61
C ILE A 68 6.83 7.63 -8.58
N LEU A 69 7.99 7.02 -8.34
CA LEU A 69 9.27 7.73 -8.34
C LEU A 69 9.59 8.34 -9.70
N LEU A 70 9.42 7.59 -10.79
CA LEU A 70 9.60 8.09 -12.16
C LEU A 70 8.68 9.28 -12.43
N PHE A 71 7.41 9.18 -12.01
CA PHE A 71 6.45 10.27 -12.13
C PHE A 71 6.95 11.52 -11.39
N PHE A 72 7.42 11.39 -10.15
CA PHE A 72 8.00 12.51 -9.40
C PHE A 72 9.20 13.15 -10.10
N VAL A 73 10.11 12.36 -10.68
CA VAL A 73 11.28 12.89 -11.41
C VAL A 73 10.85 13.68 -12.66
N VAL A 74 9.96 13.11 -13.48
CA VAL A 74 9.43 13.78 -14.67
C VAL A 74 8.67 15.06 -14.30
N GLN A 75 7.88 15.00 -13.22
CA GLN A 75 7.13 16.13 -12.69
C GLN A 75 8.07 17.22 -12.17
N LEU A 76 9.19 16.86 -11.52
CA LEU A 76 10.17 17.83 -11.01
C LEU A 76 10.80 18.64 -12.15
N ILE A 77 11.12 17.98 -13.27
CA ILE A 77 11.66 18.64 -14.46
C ILE A 77 10.59 19.51 -15.13
N SER A 78 9.37 18.97 -15.30
CA SER A 78 8.33 19.60 -16.12
C SER A 78 7.54 20.69 -15.39
N ASN A 79 7.34 20.55 -14.08
CA ASN A 79 6.48 21.41 -13.27
C ASN A 79 7.02 21.56 -11.82
N PRO A 80 8.23 22.11 -11.63
CA PRO A 80 8.96 22.10 -10.36
C PRO A 80 8.14 22.66 -9.18
N LYS A 81 7.43 23.78 -9.40
CA LYS A 81 6.61 24.42 -8.34
C LYS A 81 5.51 23.50 -7.80
N LYS A 82 4.81 22.78 -8.68
CA LYS A 82 3.75 21.86 -8.27
C LYS A 82 4.33 20.63 -7.57
N THR A 83 5.46 20.13 -8.06
CA THR A 83 6.16 18.99 -7.47
C THR A 83 6.66 19.29 -6.07
N ILE A 84 7.18 20.50 -5.81
CA ILE A 84 7.58 20.93 -4.47
C ILE A 84 6.41 20.87 -3.48
N ILE A 85 5.21 21.31 -3.91
CA ILE A 85 4.00 21.20 -3.07
C ILE A 85 3.65 19.73 -2.80
N SER A 86 3.80 18.85 -3.79
CA SER A 86 3.61 17.41 -3.58
C SER A 86 4.64 16.82 -2.60
N ILE A 87 5.90 17.25 -2.66
CA ILE A 87 6.94 16.83 -1.71
C ILE A 87 6.60 17.31 -0.30
N LEU A 88 6.10 18.54 -0.13
CA LEU A 88 5.64 19.04 1.17
C LEU A 88 4.54 18.16 1.78
N GLY A 89 3.65 17.59 0.97
CA GLY A 89 2.66 16.61 1.43
C GLY A 89 3.31 15.34 2.00
N ILE A 90 4.36 14.83 1.36
CA ILE A 90 5.13 13.67 1.85
C ILE A 90 5.83 14.02 3.17
N VAL A 91 6.44 15.21 3.25
CA VAL A 91 7.09 15.69 4.48
C VAL A 91 6.08 15.85 5.60
N ALA A 92 4.88 16.37 5.33
CA ALA A 92 3.81 16.46 6.32
C ALA A 92 3.38 15.07 6.83
N ALA A 93 3.25 14.09 5.95
CA ALA A 93 2.96 12.70 6.35
C ALA A 93 4.08 12.11 7.23
N LEU A 94 5.35 12.39 6.91
CA LEU A 94 6.47 11.99 7.73
C LEU A 94 6.43 12.65 9.12
N ILE A 95 6.10 13.94 9.20
CA ILE A 95 5.96 14.64 10.49
C ILE A 95 4.85 14.00 11.33
N ILE A 96 3.69 13.71 10.72
CA ILE A 96 2.59 13.01 11.40
C ILE A 96 3.04 11.64 11.92
N TYR A 97 3.76 10.88 11.10
CA TYR A 97 4.34 9.61 11.53
C TYR A 97 5.28 9.78 12.72
N LEU A 98 6.19 10.75 12.68
CA LEU A 98 7.12 11.00 13.79
C LEU A 98 6.40 11.42 15.07
N ILE A 99 5.29 12.15 14.96
CA ILE A 99 4.44 12.48 16.12
C ILE A 99 3.85 11.22 16.74
N PHE A 100 3.26 10.33 15.94
CA PHE A 100 2.70 9.07 16.45
C PHE A 100 3.78 8.11 16.95
N TRP A 101 4.93 8.05 16.27
CA TRP A 101 6.06 7.24 16.70
C TRP A 101 6.61 7.72 18.05
N ALA A 102 6.75 9.03 18.23
CA ALA A 102 7.17 9.62 19.51
C ALA A 102 6.11 9.49 20.61
N ALA A 103 4.82 9.50 20.26
CA ALA A 103 3.74 9.23 21.21
C ALA A 103 3.74 7.78 21.71
N GLY A 104 4.32 6.86 20.94
CA GLY A 104 4.35 5.44 21.27
C GLY A 104 2.99 4.75 21.10
N THR A 105 2.90 3.52 21.57
CA THR A 105 1.63 2.80 21.67
C THR A 105 1.58 2.02 22.99
N GLY A 106 0.36 1.84 23.51
CA GLY A 106 0.09 0.92 24.62
C GLY A 106 -0.08 -0.53 24.16
N ASP A 107 -0.06 -0.80 22.85
CA ASP A 107 -0.15 -2.14 22.31
C ASP A 107 1.08 -2.97 22.69
N THR A 108 0.87 -4.22 23.06
CA THR A 108 1.91 -5.19 23.39
C THR A 108 1.70 -6.47 22.58
N ASN A 109 2.70 -7.36 22.59
CA ASN A 109 2.56 -8.70 22.02
C ASN A 109 1.36 -9.47 22.60
N GLU A 110 1.05 -9.25 23.88
CA GLU A 110 -0.07 -9.87 24.58
C GLU A 110 -1.41 -9.28 24.17
N SER A 111 -1.52 -7.95 24.07
CA SER A 111 -2.77 -7.30 23.65
C SER A 111 -3.11 -7.58 22.18
N LEU A 112 -2.09 -7.72 21.34
CA LEU A 112 -2.22 -8.02 19.91
C LEU A 112 -2.29 -9.51 19.59
N GLN A 113 -2.10 -10.39 20.59
CA GLN A 113 -2.13 -11.85 20.43
C GLN A 113 -1.23 -12.33 19.28
N LEU A 114 -0.03 -11.77 19.19
CA LEU A 114 0.88 -12.08 18.09
C LEU A 114 1.39 -13.52 18.21
N ARG A 115 1.21 -14.32 17.15
CA ARG A 115 1.67 -15.72 17.10
C ARG A 115 3.19 -15.85 17.27
N HIS A 116 3.93 -14.85 16.78
CA HIS A 116 5.36 -14.72 17.00
C HIS A 116 5.61 -13.36 17.63
N PRO A 117 6.06 -13.30 18.89
CA PRO A 117 6.31 -12.04 19.55
C PRO A 117 7.43 -11.29 18.82
N VAL A 118 7.25 -9.98 18.66
CA VAL A 118 8.20 -9.07 18.02
C VAL A 118 8.68 -8.03 19.03
N GLU A 119 9.76 -7.33 18.66
CA GLU A 119 10.26 -6.22 19.47
C GLU A 119 9.21 -5.11 19.60
N GLN A 120 9.14 -4.49 20.78
CA GLN A 120 8.20 -3.40 21.06
C GLN A 120 8.37 -2.23 20.07
N GLU A 121 9.60 -1.97 19.62
CA GLU A 121 9.87 -0.94 18.60
C GLU A 121 9.19 -1.23 17.26
N THR A 122 9.07 -2.52 16.88
CA THR A 122 8.36 -2.93 15.66
C THR A 122 6.86 -2.63 15.81
N ILE A 123 6.29 -2.88 16.99
CA ILE A 123 4.88 -2.58 17.29
C ILE A 123 4.65 -1.07 17.24
N VAL A 124 5.50 -0.27 17.90
CA VAL A 124 5.41 1.20 17.92
C VAL A 124 5.49 1.77 16.50
N SER A 125 6.47 1.33 15.70
CA SER A 125 6.66 1.74 14.31
C SER A 125 5.43 1.41 13.45
N THR A 126 4.92 0.18 13.58
CA THR A 126 3.76 -0.28 12.81
C THR A 126 2.48 0.48 13.19
N THR A 127 2.22 0.65 14.49
CA THR A 127 1.06 1.40 14.98
C THR A 127 1.12 2.87 14.54
N ALA A 128 2.30 3.52 14.59
CA ALA A 128 2.48 4.87 14.08
C ALA A 128 2.23 4.98 12.56
N GLY A 129 2.65 3.96 11.80
CA GLY A 129 2.36 3.84 10.37
C GLY A 129 0.86 3.74 10.09
N LEU A 130 0.13 2.91 10.85
CA LEU A 130 -1.31 2.74 10.73
C LEU A 130 -2.06 4.04 11.02
N TRP A 131 -1.71 4.75 12.10
CA TRP A 131 -2.32 6.04 12.42
C TRP A 131 -2.06 7.10 11.36
N THR A 132 -0.84 7.17 10.84
CA THR A 132 -0.50 8.08 9.72
C THR A 132 -1.36 7.78 8.48
N ALA A 133 -1.55 6.51 8.14
CA ALA A 133 -2.39 6.10 7.02
C ALA A 133 -3.86 6.47 7.25
N LEU A 134 -4.40 6.23 8.45
CA LEU A 134 -5.78 6.60 8.81
C LEU A 134 -6.01 8.11 8.72
N VAL A 135 -5.06 8.92 9.21
CA VAL A 135 -5.13 10.38 9.07
C VAL A 135 -5.11 10.78 7.60
N ALA A 136 -4.23 10.21 6.78
CA ALA A 136 -4.15 10.52 5.36
C ALA A 136 -5.46 10.18 4.62
N VAL A 137 -6.06 9.02 4.91
CA VAL A 137 -7.37 8.61 4.37
C VAL A 137 -8.47 9.58 4.83
N GLY A 138 -8.48 9.96 6.12
CA GLY A 138 -9.44 10.93 6.65
C GLY A 138 -9.35 12.30 5.98
N VAL A 139 -8.13 12.84 5.83
CA VAL A 139 -7.89 14.11 5.13
C VAL A 139 -8.31 14.02 3.66
N ALA A 140 -8.00 12.92 2.98
CA ALA A 140 -8.42 12.70 1.59
C ALA A 140 -9.95 12.67 1.46
N PHE A 141 -10.64 11.99 2.38
CA PHE A 141 -12.09 11.93 2.41
C PHE A 141 -12.71 13.31 2.63
N LEU A 142 -12.20 14.09 3.59
CA LEU A 142 -12.64 15.48 3.82
C LEU A 142 -12.41 16.38 2.61
N ALA A 143 -11.27 16.22 1.91
CA ALA A 143 -10.98 16.97 0.70
C ALA A 143 -11.97 16.64 -0.45
N VAL A 144 -12.38 15.37 -0.59
CA VAL A 144 -13.40 14.96 -1.57
C VAL A 144 -14.75 15.61 -1.25
N ILE A 145 -15.17 15.59 0.02
CA ILE A 145 -16.43 16.22 0.45
C ILE A 145 -16.40 17.73 0.22
N GLY A 146 -15.31 18.41 0.64
CA GLY A 146 -15.16 19.85 0.43
C GLY A 146 -15.15 20.24 -1.05
N GLY A 147 -14.52 19.40 -1.89
CA GLY A 147 -14.55 19.55 -3.35
C GLY A 147 -15.94 19.40 -3.95
N PHE A 148 -16.78 18.52 -3.40
CA PHE A 148 -18.18 18.36 -3.82
C PHE A 148 -19.04 19.58 -3.46
N PHE A 149 -18.98 20.05 -2.21
CA PHE A 149 -19.76 21.21 -1.77
C PHE A 149 -19.31 22.52 -2.45
N SER A 150 -18.01 22.73 -2.65
CA SER A 150 -17.51 23.92 -3.35
C SER A 150 -17.93 24.02 -4.82
N ARG A 151 -18.33 22.90 -5.44
CA ARG A 151 -18.90 22.86 -6.80
C ARG A 151 -20.41 23.06 -6.83
N ILE A 152 -21.13 22.84 -5.73
CA ILE A 152 -22.59 23.05 -5.63
C ILE A 152 -22.92 24.50 -5.28
N ILE A 153 -22.03 25.16 -4.54
CA ILE A 153 -22.20 26.56 -4.11
C ILE A 153 -21.77 27.55 -5.22
N LYS A 154 -21.11 27.06 -6.28
CA LYS A 154 -20.82 27.81 -7.51
C LYS A 154 -21.89 27.55 -8.56
#